data_AF-A0A8X6YR34-F1
#
_entry.id   AF-A0A8X6YR34-F1
#
_cell.length_a   1.000
_cell.length_b   1.000
_cell.length_c   1.000
_cell.angle_alpha   90.00
_cell.angle_beta   90.00
_cell.angle_gamma   90.00
#
_symmetry.space_group_name_H-M   'P 1'
#
loop_
_entity.id
_entity.type
_entity.pdbx_description
1 polymer ?
#
loop_
_entity_poly.entity_id
_entity_poly.type
_entity_poly.pdbx_seq_one_letter_code
_entity_poly.pdbx_strand_id
1 'polypeptide(L)'
;MLPQILVLEEDCFYKSVKQSCKIRCKQGGLIIGNAVIKCTKNLQWSTFPNCTCPQPGLSDLVKEVENCSQKMPKESCKLKCKKGWRFSGKDFLICDNNTKWSSQPQCIKALCPDLVLPDGPLVLKEVCFTRTIGDTCQMACKNRGIIIGEDKMKCSENLMWSEPPQCTCPIPNFEKSTEPIQINNSEWSSFPKCIKKSCPNPKLLDTYLKLIETCSDKYFEDICALKCKEGGEIIGNNTFQCQSNSQWSIQPNCTCPPLHLSSGLKFKHSCGYIKPEEKCFLQCKEDMELIGKSFVSCQINTKWSSIPKCIHKICPPPNLTEYIEIKKNCSFKKIGERCEVACKHGGKIDASNEIECLPTNTWSSLPDCLCPAPNITQSLLILRGDCNFKKRNETCDVACPQGYATKTKDVIVCLPNATWSSLPLCVKTHCSRPVLNKEILKEGENCTFKKIKETCRVHCAQGGRLLGSNIIKCLIEVAGVFPQVAPVQA
;
A
#
# COMPACT_ATOMS: atom_id res chain seq x y z
N MET A 1 30.36 22.72 66.01
CA MET A 1 29.48 21.84 66.81
C MET A 1 29.66 20.40 66.34
N LEU A 2 29.69 19.42 67.25
CA LEU A 2 29.83 18.01 66.90
C LEU A 2 28.51 17.49 66.27
N PRO A 3 28.53 16.86 65.08
CA PRO A 3 27.34 16.27 64.47
C PRO A 3 26.69 15.23 65.39
N GLN A 4 25.35 15.17 65.42
CA GLN A 4 24.58 14.27 66.31
C GLN A 4 24.82 12.77 66.08
N ILE A 5 25.42 12.42 64.94
CA ILE A 5 25.80 11.05 64.55
C ILE A 5 27.15 10.59 65.11
N LEU A 6 27.94 11.50 65.69
CA LEU A 6 29.28 11.24 66.24
C LEU A 6 29.31 11.40 67.76
N VAL A 7 30.14 10.59 68.41
CA VAL A 7 30.40 10.63 69.86
C VAL A 7 31.91 10.61 70.07
N LEU A 8 32.39 11.41 71.03
CA LEU A 8 33.79 11.44 71.44
C LEU A 8 34.08 10.19 72.29
N GLU A 9 35.16 9.47 72.00
CA GLU A 9 35.58 8.31 72.81
C GLU A 9 36.31 8.71 74.09
N GLU A 10 36.80 9.95 74.13
CA GLU A 10 37.61 10.52 75.21
C GLU A 10 37.15 11.95 75.52
N ASP A 11 37.61 12.49 76.66
CA ASP A 11 37.32 13.88 77.00
C ASP A 11 38.16 14.86 76.15
N CYS A 12 37.47 15.70 75.39
CA CYS A 12 38.05 16.55 74.35
C CYS A 12 37.83 18.05 74.59
N PHE A 13 37.29 18.44 75.75
CA PHE A 13 36.90 19.83 76.01
C PHE A 13 38.10 20.79 76.21
N TYR A 14 39.31 20.28 76.49
CA TYR A 14 40.49 21.10 76.85
C TYR A 14 41.73 20.92 75.96
N LYS A 15 41.55 20.54 74.68
CA LYS A 15 42.68 20.19 73.79
C LYS A 15 43.31 21.42 73.12
N SER A 16 44.65 21.47 73.07
CA SER A 16 45.44 22.56 72.47
C SER A 16 45.72 22.35 70.97
N VAL A 17 46.23 23.40 70.28
CA VAL A 17 46.51 23.37 68.83
C VAL A 17 47.47 22.21 68.48
N LYS A 18 47.12 21.42 67.46
CA LYS A 18 47.74 20.13 67.03
C LYS A 18 47.38 18.90 67.88
N GLN A 19 46.70 19.03 69.02
CA GLN A 19 46.20 17.86 69.74
C GLN A 19 45.01 17.23 69.03
N SER A 20 44.87 15.93 69.23
CA SER A 20 43.91 15.08 68.54
C SER A 20 42.89 14.46 69.48
N CYS A 21 41.72 14.15 68.92
CA CYS A 21 40.61 13.50 69.60
C CYS A 21 40.02 12.39 68.75
N LYS A 22 39.83 11.23 69.36
CA LYS A 22 39.20 10.08 68.72
C LYS A 22 37.68 10.14 68.84
N ILE A 23 37.02 9.88 67.72
CA ILE A 23 35.56 9.89 67.60
C ILE A 23 35.07 8.55 67.06
N ARG A 24 33.84 8.19 67.42
CA ARG A 24 33.13 7.02 66.91
C ARG A 24 31.71 7.36 66.48
N CYS A 25 31.14 6.52 65.63
CA CYS A 25 29.75 6.64 65.22
C CYS A 25 28.83 6.25 66.37
N LYS A 26 27.85 7.10 66.68
CA LYS A 26 26.94 6.97 67.81
C LYS A 26 26.19 5.63 67.82
N GLN A 27 25.78 5.15 66.64
CA GLN A 27 25.02 3.91 66.47
C GLN A 27 25.89 2.69 66.12
N GLY A 28 27.23 2.79 66.17
CA GLY A 28 28.14 1.65 65.93
C GLY A 28 28.47 1.34 64.46
N GLY A 29 28.21 2.27 63.54
CA GLY A 29 28.65 2.15 62.14
C GLY A 29 30.13 2.42 61.92
N LEU A 30 30.64 2.10 60.73
CA LEU A 30 32.02 2.36 60.31
C LEU A 30 32.22 3.85 59.97
N ILE A 31 33.37 4.38 60.33
CA ILE A 31 33.79 5.75 60.01
C ILE A 31 34.35 5.79 58.59
N ILE A 32 33.81 6.67 57.74
CA ILE A 32 34.34 6.98 56.42
C ILE A 32 35.21 8.24 56.55
N GLY A 33 36.53 8.06 56.47
CA GLY A 33 37.52 9.13 56.61
C GLY A 33 38.40 8.94 57.84
N ASN A 34 38.87 10.03 58.44
CA ASN A 34 39.75 9.97 59.59
C ASN A 34 38.95 9.96 60.91
N ALA A 35 39.10 8.88 61.69
CA ALA A 35 38.49 8.71 63.00
C ALA A 35 39.06 9.65 64.08
N VAL A 36 40.07 10.44 63.72
CA VAL A 36 40.79 11.33 64.63
C VAL A 36 40.70 12.76 64.11
N ILE A 37 40.03 13.63 64.86
CA ILE A 37 39.97 15.07 64.58
C ILE A 37 41.10 15.80 65.31
N LYS A 38 41.65 16.84 64.69
CA LYS A 38 42.75 17.64 65.24
C LYS A 38 42.35 19.11 65.41
N CYS A 39 42.77 19.74 66.50
CA CYS A 39 42.57 21.18 66.70
C CYS A 39 43.52 21.98 65.80
N THR A 40 42.98 22.76 64.88
CA THR A 40 43.74 23.55 63.89
C THR A 40 44.28 24.85 64.48
N LYS A 41 45.20 25.52 63.77
CA LYS A 41 45.77 26.82 64.18
C LYS A 41 44.71 27.92 64.34
N ASN A 42 43.55 27.76 63.70
CA ASN A 42 42.43 28.70 63.75
C ASN A 42 41.43 28.40 64.89
N LEU A 43 41.82 27.57 65.88
CA LEU A 43 40.99 27.15 67.02
C LEU A 43 39.69 26.44 66.61
N GLN A 44 39.70 25.75 65.46
CA GLN A 44 38.60 24.91 65.00
C GLN A 44 39.05 23.46 64.84
N TRP A 45 38.15 22.52 65.08
CA TRP A 45 38.40 21.10 64.77
C TRP A 45 38.52 20.89 63.26
N SER A 46 39.38 19.96 62.86
CA SER A 46 39.42 19.46 61.47
C SER A 46 38.06 18.90 61.05
N THR A 47 37.88 18.72 59.75
CA THR A 47 36.63 18.18 59.17
C THR A 47 36.20 16.88 59.87
N PHE A 48 34.91 16.80 60.19
CA PHE A 48 34.33 15.61 60.80
C PHE A 48 34.10 14.53 59.72
N PRO A 49 34.41 13.26 60.00
CA PRO A 49 34.16 12.15 59.09
C PRO A 49 32.67 11.78 59.05
N ASN A 50 32.29 11.06 58.00
CA ASN A 50 30.93 10.54 57.88
C ASN A 50 30.82 9.16 58.52
N CYS A 51 29.60 8.78 58.90
CA CYS A 51 29.30 7.46 59.45
C CYS A 51 28.44 6.65 58.47
N THR A 52 28.81 5.40 58.28
CA THR A 52 27.92 4.39 57.70
C THR A 52 26.89 3.95 58.74
N CYS A 53 25.85 3.26 58.27
CA CYS A 53 24.87 2.64 59.13
C CYS A 53 25.42 1.33 59.71
N PRO A 54 25.13 1.01 60.99
CA PRO A 54 25.64 -0.18 61.65
C PRO A 54 25.10 -1.46 61.01
N GLN A 55 25.70 -2.62 61.33
CA GLN A 55 25.13 -3.92 60.96
C GLN A 55 23.67 -4.01 61.48
N PRO A 56 22.67 -4.23 60.62
CA PRO A 56 21.29 -4.35 61.09
C PRO A 56 21.11 -5.63 61.92
N GLY A 57 20.43 -5.52 63.06
CA GLY A 57 20.03 -6.67 63.87
C GLY A 57 18.84 -7.39 63.23
N LEU A 58 19.11 -8.33 62.32
CA LEU A 58 18.09 -9.05 61.58
C LEU A 58 17.53 -10.24 62.39
N SER A 59 16.21 -10.43 62.32
CA SER A 59 15.55 -11.68 62.73
C SER A 59 16.09 -12.89 61.96
N ASP A 60 16.11 -14.07 62.59
CA ASP A 60 16.61 -15.34 62.05
C ASP A 60 16.04 -15.72 60.68
N LEU A 61 14.83 -15.27 60.33
CA LEU A 61 14.19 -15.61 59.06
C LEU A 61 14.65 -14.72 57.89
N VAL A 62 15.47 -13.71 58.14
CA VAL A 62 15.92 -12.72 57.15
C VAL A 62 17.42 -12.78 56.98
N LYS A 63 17.86 -12.59 55.74
CA LYS A 63 19.28 -12.51 55.34
C LYS A 63 19.51 -11.26 54.51
N GLU A 64 20.69 -10.68 54.65
CA GLU A 64 21.13 -9.58 53.78
C GLU A 64 21.42 -10.12 52.38
N VAL A 65 21.05 -9.35 51.35
CA VAL A 65 21.42 -9.63 49.95
C VAL A 65 22.74 -8.94 49.60
N GLU A 66 22.96 -7.77 50.20
CA GLU A 66 24.11 -6.90 50.01
C GLU A 66 24.66 -6.48 51.37
N ASN A 67 25.89 -5.97 51.43
CA ASN A 67 26.52 -5.62 52.70
C ASN A 67 25.90 -4.34 53.30
N CYS A 68 24.96 -4.48 54.24
CA CYS A 68 24.22 -3.34 54.78
C CYS A 68 25.10 -2.40 55.62
N SER A 69 26.18 -2.89 56.22
CA SER A 69 27.04 -2.11 57.12
C SER A 69 27.88 -1.04 56.41
N GLN A 70 27.85 -0.98 55.08
CA GLN A 70 28.57 0.00 54.28
C GLN A 70 27.66 1.11 53.73
N LYS A 71 26.35 1.03 53.99
CA LYS A 71 25.36 1.98 53.46
C LYS A 71 25.46 3.33 54.17
N MET A 72 25.31 4.40 53.39
CA MET A 72 25.26 5.77 53.90
C MET A 72 23.85 6.14 54.40
N PRO A 73 23.71 7.19 55.23
CA PRO A 73 22.40 7.71 55.60
C PRO A 73 21.53 8.01 54.37
N LYS A 74 20.24 7.68 54.45
CA LYS A 74 19.22 7.70 53.37
C LYS A 74 19.31 6.60 52.32
N GLU A 75 20.34 5.76 52.35
CA GLU A 75 20.39 4.60 51.45
C GLU A 75 19.52 3.44 51.95
N SER A 76 19.08 2.62 51.01
CA SER A 76 18.38 1.37 51.30
C SER A 76 19.32 0.16 51.23
N CYS A 77 19.02 -0.84 52.06
CA CYS A 77 19.66 -2.15 52.02
C CYS A 77 18.64 -3.24 51.74
N LYS A 78 18.84 -4.00 50.67
CA LYS A 78 17.97 -5.12 50.27
C LYS A 78 18.19 -6.35 51.13
N LEU A 79 17.08 -6.96 51.48
CA LEU A 79 16.99 -8.16 52.27
C LEU A 79 16.32 -9.29 51.48
N LYS A 80 16.48 -10.51 51.97
CA LYS A 80 15.75 -11.70 51.49
C LYS A 80 15.30 -12.54 52.67
N CYS A 81 14.12 -13.15 52.57
CA CYS A 81 13.72 -14.17 53.55
C CYS A 81 14.48 -15.49 53.30
N LYS A 82 14.59 -16.34 54.32
CA LYS A 82 15.05 -17.74 54.19
C LYS A 82 14.10 -18.53 53.27
N LYS A 83 14.58 -19.64 52.70
CA LYS A 83 13.81 -20.51 51.79
C LYS A 83 12.48 -20.90 52.44
N GLY A 84 11.37 -20.75 51.70
CA GLY A 84 10.00 -21.04 52.18
C GLY A 84 9.24 -19.85 52.79
N TRP A 85 9.83 -18.65 52.78
CA TRP A 85 9.26 -17.43 53.36
C TRP A 85 9.33 -16.27 52.37
N ARG A 86 8.38 -15.33 52.45
CA ARG A 86 8.32 -14.11 51.65
C ARG A 86 8.03 -12.89 52.52
N PHE A 87 8.41 -11.69 52.09
CA PHE A 87 8.08 -10.47 52.81
C PHE A 87 6.59 -10.12 52.70
N SER A 88 6.01 -9.69 53.81
CA SER A 88 4.71 -9.01 53.87
C SER A 88 4.95 -7.50 53.81
N GLY A 89 5.28 -6.98 52.63
CA GLY A 89 5.57 -5.56 52.39
C GLY A 89 6.93 -5.33 51.74
N LYS A 90 7.62 -4.26 52.14
CA LYS A 90 8.95 -3.88 51.65
C LYS A 90 9.99 -4.98 51.85
N ASP A 91 10.93 -5.12 50.92
CA ASP A 91 12.04 -6.08 50.95
C ASP A 91 13.38 -5.41 51.31
N PHE A 92 13.35 -4.18 51.82
CA PHE A 92 14.54 -3.41 52.16
C PHE A 92 14.39 -2.65 53.48
N LEU A 93 15.54 -2.37 54.10
CA LEU A 93 15.68 -1.40 55.18
C LEU A 93 16.09 -0.06 54.57
N ILE A 94 15.75 1.03 55.26
CA ILE A 94 16.20 2.38 54.91
C ILE A 94 16.94 2.92 56.12
N CYS A 95 18.13 3.45 55.93
CA CYS A 95 18.86 4.09 57.00
C CYS A 95 18.46 5.55 57.11
N ASP A 96 18.06 5.98 58.31
CA ASP A 96 17.72 7.38 58.56
C ASP A 96 18.96 8.29 58.65
N ASN A 97 18.73 9.60 58.77
CA ASN A 97 19.81 10.59 58.89
C ASN A 97 20.65 10.42 60.17
N ASN A 98 20.14 9.69 61.17
CA ASN A 98 20.80 9.44 62.44
C ASN A 98 21.52 8.09 62.48
N THR A 99 21.79 7.49 61.31
CA THR A 99 22.45 6.18 61.17
C THR A 99 21.68 5.03 61.82
N LYS A 100 20.35 5.11 61.87
CA LYS A 100 19.47 4.06 62.41
C LYS A 100 18.62 3.45 61.30
N TRP A 101 18.54 2.12 61.27
CA TRP A 101 17.71 1.39 60.32
C TRP A 101 16.22 1.51 60.66
N SER A 102 15.39 1.60 59.61
CA SER A 102 13.94 1.48 59.74
C SER A 102 13.51 0.08 60.19
N SER A 103 12.24 -0.07 60.57
CA SER A 103 11.70 -1.35 61.03
C SER A 103 11.82 -2.45 59.97
N GLN A 104 12.23 -3.63 60.42
CA GLN A 104 12.41 -4.83 59.59
C GLN A 104 11.06 -5.35 59.07
N PRO A 105 10.97 -5.70 57.78
CA PRO A 105 9.77 -6.32 57.22
C PRO A 105 9.55 -7.74 57.74
N GLN A 106 8.27 -8.10 57.90
CA GLN A 106 7.88 -9.41 58.41
C GLN A 106 7.97 -10.46 57.31
N CYS A 107 8.70 -11.56 57.56
CA CYS A 107 8.64 -12.74 56.70
C CYS A 107 7.43 -13.60 57.08
N ILE A 108 6.53 -13.80 56.13
CA ILE A 108 5.40 -14.72 56.24
C ILE A 108 5.68 -15.97 55.39
N LYS A 109 5.04 -17.09 55.72
CA LYS A 109 5.22 -18.31 54.92
C LYS A 109 4.83 -18.04 53.46
N ALA A 110 5.70 -18.46 52.54
CA ALA A 110 5.45 -18.35 51.12
C ALA A 110 4.47 -19.47 50.73
N LEU A 111 3.19 -19.13 50.69
CA LEU A 111 2.09 -20.05 50.39
C LEU A 111 1.48 -19.73 49.02
N CYS A 112 1.07 -20.74 48.28
CA CYS A 112 0.19 -20.62 47.12
C CYS A 112 -1.19 -20.04 47.53
N PRO A 113 -1.90 -19.36 46.61
CA PRO A 113 -3.21 -18.78 46.86
C PRO A 113 -4.23 -19.84 47.32
N ASP A 114 -5.25 -19.41 48.05
CA ASP A 114 -6.35 -20.27 48.46
C ASP A 114 -7.12 -20.75 47.21
N LEU A 115 -7.34 -22.06 47.14
CA LEU A 115 -8.07 -22.68 46.04
C LEU A 115 -9.58 -22.49 46.26
N VAL A 116 -10.10 -21.39 45.73
CA VAL A 116 -11.54 -21.18 45.61
C VAL A 116 -11.96 -21.59 44.21
N LEU A 117 -12.64 -22.74 44.10
CA LEU A 117 -13.14 -23.22 42.83
C LEU A 117 -14.46 -22.51 42.51
N PRO A 118 -14.62 -21.87 41.34
CA PRO A 118 -15.90 -21.33 40.89
C PRO A 118 -16.91 -22.47 40.67
N ASP A 119 -18.21 -22.15 40.66
CA ASP A 119 -19.28 -23.13 40.42
C ASP A 119 -19.04 -23.87 39.09
N GLY A 120 -18.62 -25.12 39.19
CA GLY A 120 -18.07 -25.88 38.07
C GLY A 120 -17.95 -27.38 38.36
N PRO A 121 -17.41 -28.16 37.40
CA PRO A 121 -17.37 -29.62 37.49
C PRO A 121 -16.27 -30.17 38.42
N LEU A 122 -15.33 -29.34 38.88
CA LEU A 122 -14.22 -29.72 39.75
C LEU A 122 -14.54 -29.42 41.21
N VAL A 123 -14.18 -30.34 42.09
CA VAL A 123 -14.26 -30.21 43.54
C VAL A 123 -12.95 -30.66 44.18
N LEU A 124 -12.65 -30.13 45.37
CA LEU A 124 -11.55 -30.66 46.17
C LEU A 124 -11.99 -31.99 46.77
N LYS A 125 -11.17 -33.03 46.59
CA LYS A 125 -11.45 -34.36 47.16
C LYS A 125 -11.31 -34.34 48.68
N GLU A 126 -10.34 -33.56 49.17
CA GLU A 126 -10.09 -33.28 50.58
C GLU A 126 -9.73 -31.81 50.76
N VAL A 127 -9.93 -31.27 51.97
CA VAL A 127 -9.54 -29.90 52.30
C VAL A 127 -8.02 -29.79 52.18
N CYS A 128 -7.53 -28.89 51.32
CA CYS A 128 -6.10 -28.74 51.14
C CYS A 128 -5.50 -27.86 52.25
N PHE A 129 -4.99 -28.50 53.30
CA PHE A 129 -4.52 -27.83 54.52
C PHE A 129 -3.16 -27.13 54.35
N THR A 130 -2.30 -27.60 53.44
CA THR A 130 -0.96 -27.07 53.21
C THR A 130 -0.81 -26.51 51.80
N ARG A 131 -0.14 -25.37 51.69
CA ARG A 131 -0.02 -24.59 50.44
C ARG A 131 1.43 -24.17 50.16
N THR A 132 2.39 -24.92 50.67
CA THR A 132 3.82 -24.64 50.50
C THR A 132 4.33 -25.18 49.16
N ILE A 133 5.47 -24.66 48.69
CA ILE A 133 6.09 -25.08 47.43
C ILE A 133 6.35 -26.59 47.46
N GLY A 134 5.80 -27.29 46.47
CA GLY A 134 5.88 -28.75 46.33
C GLY A 134 4.66 -29.51 46.86
N ASP A 135 3.79 -28.87 47.66
CA ASP A 135 2.55 -29.48 48.14
C ASP A 135 1.59 -29.77 46.98
N THR A 136 0.82 -30.85 47.12
CA THR A 136 -0.17 -31.26 46.11
C THR A 136 -1.57 -31.34 46.69
N CYS A 137 -2.56 -30.70 46.06
CA CYS A 137 -3.98 -30.85 46.40
C CYS A 137 -4.66 -31.83 45.45
N GLN A 138 -5.38 -32.82 45.98
CA GLN A 138 -6.16 -33.76 45.17
C GLN A 138 -7.50 -33.15 44.74
N MET A 139 -7.77 -33.27 43.44
CA MET A 139 -8.99 -32.84 42.78
C MET A 139 -9.88 -34.06 42.54
N ALA A 140 -11.19 -33.82 42.51
CA ALA A 140 -12.20 -34.79 42.09
C ALA A 140 -13.22 -34.08 41.19
N CYS A 141 -13.92 -34.85 40.37
CA CYS A 141 -15.03 -34.31 39.59
C CYS A 141 -16.36 -34.52 40.31
N LYS A 142 -17.23 -33.50 40.23
CA LYS A 142 -18.63 -33.59 40.67
C LYS A 142 -19.35 -34.69 39.88
N ASN A 143 -20.40 -35.27 40.47
CA ASN A 143 -21.24 -36.31 39.85
C ASN A 143 -20.47 -37.55 39.35
N ARG A 144 -19.42 -37.99 40.06
CA ARG A 144 -18.60 -39.16 39.70
C ARG A 144 -17.91 -39.06 38.33
N GLY A 145 -17.66 -37.84 37.84
CA GLY A 145 -16.91 -37.62 36.61
C GLY A 145 -15.47 -38.18 36.69
N ILE A 146 -14.87 -38.40 35.53
CA ILE A 146 -13.52 -38.96 35.41
C ILE A 146 -12.55 -37.82 35.12
N ILE A 147 -11.45 -37.75 35.88
CA ILE A 147 -10.34 -36.80 35.66
C ILE A 147 -9.49 -37.27 34.48
N ILE A 148 -9.15 -36.35 33.58
CA ILE A 148 -8.13 -36.55 32.55
C ILE A 148 -6.78 -36.03 33.08
N GLY A 149 -5.77 -36.89 33.10
CA GLY A 149 -4.41 -36.54 33.52
C GLY A 149 -4.17 -36.80 35.00
N GLU A 150 -3.29 -36.01 35.63
CA GLU A 150 -3.01 -36.10 37.06
C GLU A 150 -4.17 -35.53 37.88
N ASP A 151 -4.59 -36.25 38.92
CA ASP A 151 -5.66 -35.83 39.83
C ASP A 151 -5.19 -34.82 40.89
N LYS A 152 -3.98 -34.26 40.74
CA LYS A 152 -3.34 -33.40 41.73
C LYS A 152 -2.89 -32.10 41.10
N MET A 153 -3.18 -30.98 41.77
CA MET A 153 -2.52 -29.72 41.48
C MET A 153 -1.33 -29.55 42.42
N LYS A 154 -0.18 -29.11 41.89
CA LYS A 154 1.06 -28.91 42.65
C LYS A 154 1.37 -27.42 42.81
N CYS A 155 1.73 -27.00 44.01
CA CYS A 155 2.21 -25.65 44.27
C CYS A 155 3.64 -25.51 43.73
N SER A 156 3.81 -24.70 42.68
CA SER A 156 5.08 -24.51 41.99
C SER A 156 5.98 -23.49 42.70
N GLU A 157 7.26 -23.40 42.30
CA GLU A 157 8.26 -22.51 42.91
C GLU A 157 7.90 -21.02 42.77
N ASN A 158 7.06 -20.68 41.80
CA ASN A 158 6.52 -19.34 41.59
C ASN A 158 5.30 -19.01 42.47
N LEU A 159 4.95 -19.85 43.46
CA LEU A 159 3.79 -19.71 44.34
C LEU A 159 2.45 -19.71 43.60
N MET A 160 2.38 -20.38 42.45
CA MET A 160 1.13 -20.65 41.73
C MET A 160 0.85 -22.15 41.68
N TRP A 161 -0.43 -22.51 41.73
CA TRP A 161 -0.85 -23.88 41.46
C TRP A 161 -0.65 -24.22 39.99
N SER A 162 -0.29 -25.47 39.71
CA SER A 162 -0.30 -26.03 38.35
C SER A 162 -1.69 -25.96 37.73
N GLU A 163 -1.76 -26.12 36.40
CA GLU A 163 -3.04 -26.09 35.68
C GLU A 163 -4.05 -27.12 36.24
N PRO A 164 -5.34 -26.75 36.36
CA PRO A 164 -6.35 -27.64 36.91
C PRO A 164 -6.70 -28.78 35.94
N PRO A 165 -6.92 -30.01 36.46
CA PRO A 165 -7.25 -31.15 35.63
C PRO A 165 -8.64 -31.01 34.99
N GLN A 166 -8.87 -31.69 33.88
CA GLN A 166 -10.14 -31.63 33.16
C GLN A 166 -11.08 -32.77 33.57
N CYS A 167 -12.37 -32.49 33.68
CA CYS A 167 -13.40 -33.46 34.03
C CYS A 167 -14.18 -33.94 32.82
N THR A 168 -14.48 -35.24 32.77
CA THR A 168 -15.38 -35.85 31.79
C THR A 168 -16.58 -36.50 32.46
N CYS A 169 -17.69 -36.62 31.71
CA CYS A 169 -18.88 -37.28 32.20
C CYS A 169 -18.60 -38.76 32.51
N PRO A 170 -19.13 -39.32 33.60
CA PRO A 170 -19.08 -40.76 33.82
C PRO A 170 -19.83 -41.48 32.70
N ILE A 171 -19.32 -42.65 32.32
CA ILE A 171 -20.00 -43.54 31.39
C ILE A 171 -21.36 -43.91 32.00
N PRO A 172 -22.49 -43.83 31.27
CA PRO A 172 -23.79 -44.24 31.79
C PRO A 172 -23.73 -45.70 32.25
N ASN A 173 -24.11 -45.95 33.51
CA ASN A 173 -24.28 -47.30 34.04
C ASN A 173 -25.38 -47.99 33.22
N PHE A 174 -24.99 -48.90 32.32
CA PHE A 174 -25.89 -49.97 31.90
C PHE A 174 -25.96 -50.96 33.05
N GLU A 175 -27.12 -51.04 33.70
CA GLU A 175 -27.43 -52.11 34.63
C GLU A 175 -27.17 -53.45 33.94
N LYS A 176 -26.21 -54.21 34.47
CA LYS A 176 -25.95 -55.58 34.01
C LYS A 176 -27.18 -56.42 34.32
N SER A 177 -27.82 -56.90 33.26
CA SER A 177 -28.73 -58.04 33.29
C SER A 177 -28.08 -59.17 34.09
N THR A 178 -28.78 -59.58 35.15
CA THR A 178 -28.42 -60.70 36.02
C THR A 178 -29.02 -61.98 35.45
N GLU A 179 -28.22 -62.78 34.75
CA GLU A 179 -28.36 -64.23 34.71
C GLU A 179 -27.00 -64.86 35.10
N PRO A 180 -26.97 -65.87 35.98
CA PRO A 180 -25.72 -66.46 36.45
C PRO A 180 -25.19 -67.47 35.42
N ILE A 181 -24.04 -67.17 34.82
CA ILE A 181 -23.29 -68.15 34.01
C ILE A 181 -22.49 -69.04 34.96
N GLN A 182 -22.88 -70.31 35.05
CA GLN A 182 -22.08 -71.39 35.63
C GLN A 182 -20.93 -71.71 34.66
N ILE A 183 -19.68 -71.53 35.11
CA ILE A 183 -18.49 -71.85 34.31
C ILE A 183 -17.98 -73.22 34.76
N ASN A 184 -18.33 -74.26 34.00
CA ASN A 184 -17.62 -75.53 34.01
C ASN A 184 -16.93 -75.69 32.65
N ASN A 185 -15.62 -75.95 32.70
CA ASN A 185 -14.70 -76.23 31.61
C ASN A 185 -14.00 -75.02 30.97
N SER A 186 -12.67 -75.15 30.95
CA SER A 186 -11.67 -74.16 30.63
C SER A 186 -11.47 -74.00 29.12
N GLU A 187 -12.30 -73.17 28.49
CA GLU A 187 -11.99 -72.53 27.21
C GLU A 187 -12.46 -71.07 27.26
N TRP A 188 -11.64 -70.14 26.75
CA TRP A 188 -12.03 -68.73 26.65
C TRP A 188 -13.22 -68.59 25.70
N SER A 189 -14.34 -68.05 26.17
CA SER A 189 -15.42 -67.58 25.29
C SER A 189 -14.87 -66.57 24.29
N SER A 190 -15.41 -66.55 23.06
CA SER A 190 -14.90 -65.80 21.91
C SER A 190 -14.36 -64.40 22.25
N PHE A 191 -13.16 -64.08 21.74
CA PHE A 191 -12.50 -62.78 21.93
C PHE A 191 -13.41 -61.60 21.54
N PRO A 192 -13.35 -60.47 22.27
CA PRO A 192 -14.11 -59.28 21.92
C PRO A 192 -13.67 -58.73 20.55
N LYS A 193 -14.64 -58.44 19.68
CA LYS A 193 -14.38 -57.80 18.38
C LYS A 193 -14.12 -56.31 18.59
N CYS A 194 -12.89 -55.85 18.34
CA CYS A 194 -12.56 -54.43 18.29
C CYS A 194 -13.19 -53.78 17.06
N ILE A 195 -14.13 -52.85 17.28
CA ILE A 195 -14.70 -52.03 16.22
C ILE A 195 -13.86 -50.76 16.11
N LYS A 196 -13.30 -50.49 14.93
CA LYS A 196 -12.57 -49.24 14.68
C LYS A 196 -13.53 -48.06 14.81
N LYS A 197 -13.17 -47.06 15.61
CA LYS A 197 -13.91 -45.81 15.70
C LYS A 197 -13.60 -44.95 14.47
N SER A 198 -14.63 -44.66 13.68
CA SER A 198 -14.54 -43.77 12.51
C SER A 198 -14.94 -42.34 12.88
N CYS A 199 -14.26 -41.35 12.30
CA CYS A 199 -14.71 -39.97 12.32
C CYS A 199 -15.78 -39.73 11.24
N PRO A 200 -16.79 -38.88 11.52
CA PRO A 200 -17.75 -38.48 10.50
C PRO A 200 -17.07 -37.64 9.42
N ASN A 201 -17.68 -37.55 8.24
CA ASN A 201 -17.17 -36.70 7.16
C ASN A 201 -16.99 -35.26 7.68
N PRO A 202 -15.80 -34.64 7.54
CA PRO A 202 -15.53 -33.37 8.19
C PRO A 202 -16.46 -32.26 7.68
N LYS A 203 -17.16 -31.61 8.61
CA LYS A 203 -17.83 -30.33 8.32
C LYS A 203 -16.78 -29.23 8.33
N LEU A 204 -16.34 -28.82 7.13
CA LEU A 204 -15.38 -27.73 6.96
C LEU A 204 -16.04 -26.40 7.29
N LEU A 205 -15.24 -25.43 7.76
CA LEU A 205 -15.62 -24.04 7.68
C LEU A 205 -15.64 -23.65 6.19
N ASP A 206 -16.83 -23.77 5.57
CA ASP A 206 -17.05 -23.86 4.11
C ASP A 206 -16.71 -22.59 3.31
N THR A 207 -16.09 -21.63 3.97
CA THR A 207 -15.82 -20.30 3.43
C THR A 207 -14.43 -20.17 2.80
N TYR A 208 -13.38 -20.81 3.37
CA TYR A 208 -12.01 -20.68 2.87
C TYR A 208 -11.18 -21.97 2.78
N LEU A 209 -11.65 -23.10 3.31
CA LEU A 209 -10.94 -24.39 3.27
C LEU A 209 -11.57 -25.35 2.25
N LYS A 210 -10.73 -26.16 1.59
CA LYS A 210 -11.13 -27.31 0.77
C LYS A 210 -10.32 -28.53 1.18
N LEU A 211 -10.96 -29.68 1.15
CA LEU A 211 -10.29 -30.97 1.25
C LEU A 211 -9.44 -31.21 -0.01
N ILE A 212 -8.22 -31.70 0.18
CA ILE A 212 -7.34 -32.14 -0.91
C ILE A 212 -7.76 -33.52 -1.40
N GLU A 213 -8.20 -34.36 -0.48
CA GLU A 213 -8.57 -35.76 -0.69
C GLU A 213 -9.95 -36.06 -0.08
N THR A 214 -10.53 -37.20 -0.46
CA THR A 214 -11.77 -37.66 0.14
C THR A 214 -11.49 -38.17 1.57
N CYS A 215 -12.13 -37.54 2.55
CA CYS A 215 -11.95 -37.82 3.98
C CYS A 215 -13.12 -38.58 4.61
N SER A 216 -13.82 -39.34 3.77
CA SER A 216 -14.81 -40.33 4.20
C SER A 216 -14.08 -41.58 4.71
N ASP A 217 -14.65 -42.26 5.71
CA ASP A 217 -14.16 -43.54 6.24
C ASP A 217 -12.77 -43.49 6.91
N LYS A 218 -12.47 -42.39 7.60
CA LYS A 218 -11.22 -42.21 8.37
C LYS A 218 -11.40 -42.66 9.82
N TYR A 219 -10.40 -43.33 10.37
CA TYR A 219 -10.39 -43.90 11.70
C TYR A 219 -9.43 -43.15 12.64
N PHE A 220 -9.46 -43.49 13.92
CA PHE A 220 -8.54 -42.95 14.92
C PHE A 220 -7.08 -42.95 14.42
N GLU A 221 -6.41 -41.82 14.59
CA GLU A 221 -5.06 -41.47 14.10
C GLU A 221 -4.93 -41.13 12.62
N ASP A 222 -5.93 -41.41 11.79
CA ASP A 222 -5.90 -41.02 10.39
C ASP A 222 -5.89 -39.49 10.24
N ILE A 223 -5.13 -39.02 9.27
CA ILE A 223 -5.02 -37.60 8.92
C ILE A 223 -5.74 -37.31 7.62
N CYS A 224 -6.13 -36.05 7.49
CA CYS A 224 -6.73 -35.50 6.30
C CYS A 224 -6.08 -34.18 5.95
N ALA A 225 -5.74 -34.00 4.68
CA ALA A 225 -5.11 -32.78 4.21
C ALA A 225 -6.12 -31.75 3.69
N LEU A 226 -5.91 -30.49 4.06
CA LEU A 226 -6.67 -29.33 3.64
C LEU A 226 -5.81 -28.40 2.79
N LYS A 227 -6.46 -27.63 1.94
CA LYS A 227 -5.87 -26.50 1.23
C LYS A 227 -6.80 -25.30 1.35
N CYS A 228 -6.22 -24.10 1.31
CA CYS A 228 -7.02 -22.90 1.17
C CYS A 228 -7.64 -22.83 -0.24
N LYS A 229 -8.79 -22.19 -0.36
CA LYS A 229 -9.43 -21.89 -1.65
C LYS A 229 -8.56 -20.88 -2.44
N GLU A 230 -8.74 -20.78 -3.76
CA GLU A 230 -8.18 -19.72 -4.64
C GLU A 230 -6.71 -19.29 -4.41
N GLY A 231 -5.83 -20.22 -4.01
CA GLY A 231 -4.38 -19.96 -3.86
C GLY A 231 -3.95 -19.33 -2.53
N GLY A 232 -4.81 -19.34 -1.50
CA GLY A 232 -4.41 -18.93 -0.14
C GLY A 232 -3.33 -19.83 0.48
N GLU A 233 -2.63 -19.32 1.49
CA GLU A 233 -1.57 -20.02 2.21
C GLU A 233 -2.04 -20.50 3.58
N ILE A 234 -1.67 -21.72 3.96
CA ILE A 234 -1.97 -22.26 5.29
C ILE A 234 -0.92 -21.82 6.29
N ILE A 235 -1.36 -21.36 7.47
CA ILE A 235 -0.46 -21.14 8.61
C ILE A 235 -0.24 -22.47 9.33
N GLY A 236 0.98 -23.01 9.26
CA GLY A 236 1.39 -24.22 9.99
C GLY A 236 1.14 -25.50 9.18
N ASN A 237 0.61 -26.53 9.82
CA ASN A 237 0.36 -27.82 9.17
C ASN A 237 -0.97 -27.78 8.40
N ASN A 238 -0.99 -28.34 7.19
CA ASN A 238 -2.18 -28.44 6.35
C ASN A 238 -3.06 -29.65 6.68
N THR A 239 -2.65 -30.51 7.61
CA THR A 239 -3.42 -31.69 8.01
C THR A 239 -4.13 -31.52 9.35
N PHE A 240 -5.25 -32.21 9.49
CA PHE A 240 -5.99 -32.35 10.73
C PHE A 240 -6.32 -33.84 10.94
N GLN A 241 -6.35 -34.28 12.19
CA GLN A 241 -6.31 -35.70 12.57
C GLN A 241 -7.62 -36.15 13.24
N CYS A 242 -8.05 -37.38 12.95
CA CYS A 242 -9.16 -38.03 13.64
C CYS A 242 -8.72 -38.50 15.03
N GLN A 243 -9.34 -37.94 16.07
CA GLN A 243 -9.00 -38.18 17.47
C GLN A 243 -9.80 -39.35 18.07
N SER A 244 -9.39 -39.82 19.24
CA SER A 244 -9.97 -41.01 19.90
C SER A 244 -11.43 -40.84 20.34
N ASN A 245 -11.90 -39.59 20.37
CA ASN A 245 -13.28 -39.18 20.62
C ASN A 245 -14.14 -39.14 19.34
N SER A 246 -13.65 -39.67 18.20
CA SER A 246 -14.32 -39.60 16.90
C SER A 246 -14.59 -38.17 16.40
N GLN A 247 -13.78 -37.20 16.83
CA GLN A 247 -13.79 -35.83 16.34
C GLN A 247 -12.49 -35.50 15.61
N TRP A 248 -12.59 -34.60 14.66
CA TRP A 248 -11.46 -34.06 13.94
C TRP A 248 -10.75 -33.00 14.79
N SER A 249 -9.41 -32.98 14.76
CA SER A 249 -8.60 -31.94 15.40
C SER A 249 -8.87 -30.56 14.81
N ILE A 250 -8.38 -29.53 15.50
CA ILE A 250 -8.54 -28.12 15.09
C ILE A 250 -8.09 -27.92 13.64
N GLN A 251 -8.92 -27.25 12.83
CA GLN A 251 -8.64 -26.94 11.43
C GLN A 251 -7.58 -25.81 11.34
N PRO A 252 -6.69 -25.85 10.34
CA PRO A 252 -5.68 -24.82 10.15
C PRO A 252 -6.28 -23.50 9.65
N ASN A 253 -5.61 -22.39 9.98
CA ASN A 253 -5.99 -21.06 9.51
C ASN A 253 -5.38 -20.77 8.13
N CYS A 254 -6.13 -20.05 7.29
CA CYS A 254 -5.67 -19.56 6.00
C CYS A 254 -5.33 -18.07 6.05
N THR A 255 -4.36 -17.67 5.24
CA THR A 255 -4.07 -16.27 4.91
C THR A 255 -4.20 -16.04 3.41
N CYS A 256 -4.50 -14.79 3.04
CA CYS A 256 -4.41 -14.39 1.64
C CYS A 256 -2.97 -14.54 1.13
N PRO A 257 -2.78 -14.88 -0.16
CA PRO A 257 -1.45 -15.02 -0.75
C PRO A 257 -0.69 -13.68 -0.71
N PRO A 258 0.66 -13.71 -0.77
CA PRO A 258 1.49 -12.51 -0.83
C PRO A 258 1.02 -11.55 -1.93
N LEU A 259 0.77 -10.29 -1.56
CA LEU A 259 0.27 -9.29 -2.50
C LEU A 259 1.43 -8.71 -3.32
N HIS A 260 1.46 -9.02 -4.62
CA HIS A 260 2.39 -8.41 -5.55
C HIS A 260 1.91 -7.01 -5.97
N LEU A 261 2.60 -5.97 -5.50
CA LEU A 261 2.29 -4.59 -5.83
C LEU A 261 2.90 -4.18 -7.18
N SER A 262 2.14 -3.45 -8.00
CA SER A 262 2.64 -2.84 -9.23
C SER A 262 3.62 -1.69 -8.95
N SER A 263 4.47 -1.37 -9.94
CA SER A 263 5.42 -0.26 -9.87
C SER A 263 4.69 1.06 -9.56
N GLY A 264 4.89 1.57 -8.33
CA GLY A 264 4.29 2.82 -7.86
C GLY A 264 3.50 2.70 -6.56
N LEU A 265 3.10 1.49 -6.14
CA LEU A 265 2.48 1.25 -4.84
C LEU A 265 3.51 0.82 -3.79
N LYS A 266 3.26 1.20 -2.54
CA LYS A 266 3.96 0.72 -1.35
C LYS A 266 2.95 0.40 -0.25
N PHE A 267 3.32 -0.49 0.65
CA PHE A 267 2.53 -0.76 1.85
C PHE A 267 2.64 0.44 2.81
N LYS A 268 1.51 0.89 3.36
CA LYS A 268 1.49 1.94 4.38
C LYS A 268 1.99 1.42 5.74
N HIS A 269 1.69 0.16 6.04
CA HIS A 269 2.13 -0.58 7.22
C HIS A 269 2.53 -2.00 6.79
N SER A 270 3.29 -2.73 7.61
CA SER A 270 3.65 -4.12 7.32
C SER A 270 2.39 -5.00 7.20
N CYS A 271 2.11 -5.51 6.00
CA CYS A 271 0.97 -6.39 5.73
C CYS A 271 1.41 -7.86 5.60
N GLY A 272 1.87 -8.46 6.70
CA GLY A 272 2.20 -9.89 6.77
C GLY A 272 1.05 -10.71 7.34
N TYR A 273 0.75 -11.87 6.74
CA TYR A 273 -0.24 -12.86 7.20
C TYR A 273 -1.65 -12.29 7.43
N ILE A 274 -2.30 -11.84 6.36
CA ILE A 274 -3.64 -11.24 6.41
C ILE A 274 -4.71 -12.33 6.35
N LYS A 275 -5.56 -12.41 7.37
CA LYS A 275 -6.67 -13.36 7.43
C LYS A 275 -7.83 -12.91 6.52
N PRO A 276 -8.75 -13.83 6.15
CA PRO A 276 -9.99 -13.44 5.48
C PRO A 276 -10.72 -12.32 6.23
N GLU A 277 -11.28 -11.37 5.49
CA GLU A 277 -11.96 -10.14 5.93
C GLU A 277 -11.08 -9.02 6.48
N GLU A 278 -9.79 -9.27 6.72
CA GLU A 278 -8.85 -8.23 7.14
C GLU A 278 -8.43 -7.33 5.96
N LYS A 279 -7.97 -6.12 6.31
CA LYS A 279 -7.59 -5.06 5.36
C LYS A 279 -6.11 -4.74 5.44
N CYS A 280 -5.48 -4.61 4.29
CA CYS A 280 -4.12 -4.10 4.14
C CYS A 280 -4.15 -2.72 3.48
N PHE A 281 -3.47 -1.74 4.09
CA PHE A 281 -3.47 -0.34 3.62
C PHE A 281 -2.29 -0.07 2.69
N LEU A 282 -2.58 0.58 1.56
CA LEU A 282 -1.62 0.90 0.51
C LEU A 282 -1.46 2.42 0.37
N GLN A 283 -0.30 2.82 -0.12
CA GLN A 283 0.04 4.20 -0.41
C GLN A 283 0.83 4.29 -1.71
N CYS A 284 0.71 5.38 -2.44
CA CYS A 284 1.55 5.63 -3.60
C CYS A 284 2.98 6.02 -3.19
N LYS A 285 3.95 5.65 -4.03
CA LYS A 285 5.31 6.22 -4.01
C LYS A 285 5.24 7.69 -4.46
N GLU A 286 6.27 8.47 -4.13
CA GLU A 286 6.29 9.95 -4.17
C GLU A 286 5.61 10.60 -5.40
N ASP A 287 4.92 11.72 -5.17
CA ASP A 287 4.22 12.59 -6.13
C ASP A 287 3.10 11.96 -6.99
N MET A 288 2.52 10.84 -6.54
CA MET A 288 1.37 10.18 -7.19
C MET A 288 0.11 10.22 -6.31
N GLU A 289 -1.05 10.33 -6.95
CA GLU A 289 -2.36 10.20 -6.31
C GLU A 289 -2.93 8.80 -6.48
N LEU A 290 -3.56 8.32 -5.40
CA LEU A 290 -4.20 7.02 -5.34
C LEU A 290 -5.64 7.14 -5.85
N ILE A 291 -5.95 6.42 -6.93
CA ILE A 291 -7.32 6.26 -7.42
C ILE A 291 -7.87 4.94 -6.91
N GLY A 292 -9.00 5.02 -6.22
CA GLY A 292 -9.71 3.90 -5.61
C GLY A 292 -9.58 3.89 -4.09
N LYS A 293 -9.79 2.71 -3.49
CA LYS A 293 -9.71 2.55 -2.03
C LYS A 293 -8.23 2.50 -1.60
N SER A 294 -7.88 3.22 -0.55
CA SER A 294 -6.53 3.21 0.05
C SER A 294 -6.17 1.90 0.78
N PHE A 295 -7.01 0.87 0.64
CA PHE A 295 -6.81 -0.45 1.21
C PHE A 295 -7.32 -1.53 0.26
N VAL A 296 -6.76 -2.72 0.40
CA VAL A 296 -7.28 -3.95 -0.16
C VAL A 296 -7.76 -4.84 0.97
N SER A 297 -8.90 -5.50 0.79
CA SER A 297 -9.47 -6.46 1.74
C SER A 297 -9.23 -7.88 1.24
N CYS A 298 -8.72 -8.75 2.11
CA CYS A 298 -8.71 -10.19 1.87
C CYS A 298 -10.16 -10.68 1.93
N GLN A 299 -10.68 -11.23 0.83
CA GLN A 299 -12.04 -11.75 0.79
C GLN A 299 -12.12 -13.13 1.44
N ILE A 300 -13.34 -13.55 1.76
CA ILE A 300 -13.62 -14.85 2.40
C ILE A 300 -13.03 -16.02 1.60
N ASN A 301 -13.02 -15.94 0.27
CA ASN A 301 -12.42 -16.93 -0.62
C ASN A 301 -10.89 -16.79 -0.78
N THR A 302 -10.21 -16.10 0.15
CA THR A 302 -8.78 -15.76 0.13
C THR A 302 -8.29 -15.04 -1.13
N LYS A 303 -9.19 -14.35 -1.82
CA LYS A 303 -8.85 -13.47 -2.95
C LYS A 303 -8.73 -12.02 -2.48
N TRP A 304 -7.78 -11.28 -3.04
CA TRP A 304 -7.70 -9.84 -2.80
C TRP A 304 -8.79 -9.09 -3.55
N SER A 305 -9.39 -8.08 -2.89
CA SER A 305 -10.22 -7.09 -3.57
C SER A 305 -9.42 -6.30 -4.61
N SER A 306 -10.10 -5.57 -5.49
CA SER A 306 -9.49 -4.73 -6.52
C SER A 306 -8.36 -3.84 -5.97
N ILE A 307 -7.17 -3.98 -6.55
CA ILE A 307 -5.97 -3.22 -6.17
C ILE A 307 -6.10 -1.79 -6.72
N PRO A 308 -5.89 -0.74 -5.90
CA PRO A 308 -5.93 0.65 -6.36
C PRO A 308 -4.82 0.97 -7.36
N LYS A 309 -4.96 2.07 -8.10
CA LYS A 309 -3.93 2.53 -9.05
C LYS A 309 -3.30 3.83 -8.55
N CYS A 310 -2.00 3.97 -8.76
CA CYS A 310 -1.29 5.23 -8.55
C CYS A 310 -1.10 5.91 -9.90
N ILE A 311 -1.47 7.18 -9.98
CA ILE A 311 -1.24 8.00 -11.17
C ILE A 311 -0.46 9.26 -10.80
N HIS A 312 0.40 9.72 -11.70
CA HIS A 312 1.04 11.02 -11.55
C HIS A 312 0.04 12.15 -11.85
N LYS A 313 0.23 13.32 -11.23
CA LYS A 313 -0.46 14.57 -11.60
C LYS A 313 0.11 15.16 -12.90
N ILE A 314 -0.09 14.44 -13.99
CA ILE A 314 0.37 14.81 -15.32
C ILE A 314 -0.81 14.86 -16.28
N CYS A 315 -0.78 15.79 -17.23
CA CYS A 315 -1.74 15.78 -18.31
C CYS A 315 -1.40 14.63 -19.30
N PRO A 316 -2.41 13.93 -19.83
CA PRO A 316 -2.21 12.97 -20.92
C PRO A 316 -1.69 13.70 -22.17
N PRO A 317 -1.17 13.00 -23.19
CA PRO A 317 -0.84 13.63 -24.47
C PRO A 317 -2.05 14.45 -24.99
N PRO A 318 -1.85 15.72 -25.39
CA PRO A 318 -2.96 16.58 -25.82
C PRO A 318 -3.67 15.99 -27.05
N ASN A 319 -5.00 15.97 -27.01
CA ASN A 319 -5.82 15.52 -28.12
C ASN A 319 -5.91 16.63 -29.16
N LEU A 320 -5.05 16.58 -30.18
CA LEU A 320 -4.95 17.61 -31.21
C LEU A 320 -6.04 17.46 -32.28
N THR A 321 -6.44 18.58 -32.86
CA THR A 321 -7.23 18.59 -34.10
C THR A 321 -6.35 18.31 -35.32
N GLU A 322 -6.96 17.97 -36.46
CA GLU A 322 -6.22 17.60 -37.68
C GLU A 322 -5.25 18.68 -38.20
N TYR A 323 -5.49 19.95 -37.86
CA TYR A 323 -4.77 21.12 -38.35
C TYR A 323 -3.72 21.68 -37.37
N ILE A 324 -3.57 21.09 -36.19
CA ILE A 324 -2.55 21.48 -35.19
C ILE A 324 -1.52 20.36 -35.06
N GLU A 325 -0.25 20.74 -34.88
CA GLU A 325 0.87 19.85 -34.60
C GLU A 325 1.64 20.31 -33.35
N ILE A 326 2.36 19.37 -32.74
CA ILE A 326 3.18 19.62 -31.55
C ILE A 326 4.62 19.88 -31.99
N LYS A 327 5.25 20.98 -31.53
CA LYS A 327 6.65 21.29 -31.83
C LYS A 327 7.67 20.48 -31.01
N LYS A 328 7.35 20.16 -29.75
CA LYS A 328 8.22 19.45 -28.79
C LYS A 328 7.42 18.42 -28.02
N ASN A 329 8.01 17.31 -27.60
CA ASN A 329 7.27 16.27 -26.86
C ASN A 329 6.54 16.85 -25.63
N CYS A 330 5.20 16.84 -25.68
CA CYS A 330 4.31 17.35 -24.63
C CYS A 330 3.70 16.24 -23.77
N SER A 331 4.20 15.02 -23.89
CA SER A 331 3.78 13.91 -23.05
C SER A 331 4.32 14.11 -21.63
N PHE A 332 3.54 13.70 -20.62
CA PHE A 332 3.96 13.66 -19.21
C PHE A 332 4.26 15.04 -18.56
N LYS A 333 3.60 16.10 -19.04
CA LYS A 333 3.73 17.44 -18.46
C LYS A 333 2.96 17.57 -17.15
N LYS A 334 3.58 18.21 -16.14
CA LYS A 334 2.99 18.46 -14.81
C LYS A 334 2.00 19.63 -14.87
N ILE A 335 1.10 19.72 -13.89
CA ILE A 335 0.17 20.84 -13.74
C ILE A 335 0.96 22.18 -13.73
N GLY A 336 0.49 23.15 -14.51
CA GLY A 336 1.12 24.45 -14.71
C GLY A 336 2.23 24.48 -15.77
N GLU A 337 2.69 23.32 -16.26
CA GLU A 337 3.63 23.28 -17.39
C GLU A 337 2.92 23.56 -18.71
N ARG A 338 3.63 24.24 -19.61
CA ARG A 338 3.14 24.64 -20.94
C ARG A 338 3.74 23.75 -22.03
N CYS A 339 3.01 23.66 -23.15
CA CYS A 339 3.37 22.92 -24.34
C CYS A 339 3.21 23.81 -25.57
N GLU A 340 4.24 23.85 -26.43
CA GLU A 340 4.20 24.61 -27.68
C GLU A 340 3.57 23.80 -28.82
N VAL A 341 2.55 24.39 -29.45
CA VAL A 341 1.86 23.87 -30.63
C VAL A 341 2.06 24.78 -31.84
N ALA A 342 1.88 24.24 -33.04
CA ALA A 342 1.97 24.96 -34.31
C ALA A 342 0.82 24.56 -35.23
N CYS A 343 0.48 25.41 -36.20
CA CYS A 343 -0.47 25.07 -37.25
C CYS A 343 0.24 24.27 -38.33
N LYS A 344 -0.42 23.21 -38.82
CA LYS A 344 0.04 22.47 -39.99
C LYS A 344 -0.05 23.34 -41.25
N HIS A 345 0.65 22.92 -42.30
CA HIS A 345 0.61 23.55 -43.63
C HIS A 345 1.02 25.04 -43.67
N GLY A 346 1.80 25.50 -42.68
CA GLY A 346 2.32 26.88 -42.64
C GLY A 346 1.31 27.94 -42.20
N GLY A 347 0.17 27.53 -41.61
CA GLY A 347 -0.79 28.46 -41.00
C GLY A 347 -0.20 29.22 -39.81
N LYS A 348 -0.85 30.31 -39.41
CA LYS A 348 -0.43 31.15 -38.26
C LYS A 348 -1.43 31.01 -37.12
N ILE A 349 -0.94 30.99 -35.88
CA ILE A 349 -1.79 30.97 -34.68
C ILE A 349 -2.29 32.40 -34.40
N ASP A 350 -3.60 32.55 -34.14
CA ASP A 350 -4.26 33.86 -33.95
C ASP A 350 -3.88 34.53 -32.61
N ALA A 351 -3.55 33.74 -31.58
CA ALA A 351 -3.29 34.25 -30.23
C ALA A 351 -2.02 33.70 -29.58
N SER A 352 -2.12 32.59 -28.85
CA SER A 352 -1.01 31.95 -28.13
C SER A 352 -0.71 30.58 -28.72
N ASN A 353 0.57 30.29 -28.92
CA ASN A 353 1.03 28.98 -29.38
C ASN A 353 1.29 27.99 -28.23
N GLU A 354 0.92 28.34 -27.00
CA GLU A 354 1.12 27.51 -25.82
C GLU A 354 -0.20 27.04 -25.23
N ILE A 355 -0.28 25.75 -24.91
CA ILE A 355 -1.34 25.15 -24.10
C ILE A 355 -0.80 24.80 -22.71
N GLU A 356 -1.59 24.98 -21.67
CA GLU A 356 -1.21 24.77 -20.27
C GLU A 356 -1.91 23.54 -19.69
N CYS A 357 -1.18 22.75 -18.89
CA CYS A 357 -1.78 21.65 -18.14
C CYS A 357 -2.52 22.19 -16.90
N LEU A 358 -3.85 22.16 -16.93
CA LEU A 358 -4.72 22.72 -15.89
C LEU A 358 -4.76 21.82 -14.63
N PRO A 359 -5.18 22.36 -13.46
CA PRO A 359 -5.35 21.59 -12.22
C PRO A 359 -6.33 20.41 -12.31
N THR A 360 -7.15 20.36 -13.36
CA THR A 360 -8.08 19.27 -13.70
C THR A 360 -7.42 18.11 -14.44
N ASN A 361 -6.09 18.11 -14.60
CA ASN A 361 -5.32 17.16 -15.41
C ASN A 361 -5.75 17.13 -16.90
N THR A 362 -6.25 18.26 -17.40
CA THR A 362 -6.61 18.47 -18.81
C THR A 362 -5.84 19.65 -19.37
N TRP A 363 -5.58 19.63 -20.68
CA TRP A 363 -5.00 20.79 -21.35
C TRP A 363 -6.01 21.92 -21.47
N SER A 364 -5.51 23.16 -21.49
CA SER A 364 -6.28 24.34 -21.88
C SER A 364 -6.81 24.20 -23.32
N SER A 365 -7.75 25.07 -23.69
CA SER A 365 -8.28 25.13 -25.05
C SER A 365 -7.17 25.28 -26.09
N LEU A 366 -7.28 24.51 -27.20
CA LEU A 366 -6.37 24.62 -28.33
C LEU A 366 -6.54 25.97 -29.05
N PRO A 367 -5.45 26.57 -29.56
CA PRO A 367 -5.54 27.82 -30.30
C PRO A 367 -6.14 27.64 -31.70
N ASP A 368 -6.71 28.72 -32.25
CA ASP A 368 -7.20 28.76 -33.63
C ASP A 368 -6.06 29.01 -34.63
N CYS A 369 -6.17 28.34 -35.78
CA CYS A 369 -5.24 28.47 -36.91
C CYS A 369 -5.85 29.31 -38.02
N LEU A 370 -5.08 30.28 -38.50
CA LEU A 370 -5.36 31.10 -39.67
C LEU A 370 -4.79 30.43 -40.91
N CYS A 371 -5.55 30.46 -42.02
CA CYS A 371 -5.10 29.89 -43.28
C CYS A 371 -3.81 30.57 -43.76
N PRO A 372 -2.82 29.80 -44.28
CA PRO A 372 -1.61 30.36 -44.86
C PRO A 372 -1.94 31.22 -46.09
N ALA A 373 -0.95 31.96 -46.61
CA ALA A 373 -1.11 32.59 -47.92
C ALA A 373 -1.42 31.52 -48.98
N PRO A 374 -2.46 31.68 -49.83
CA PRO A 374 -2.80 30.71 -50.86
C PRO A 374 -1.65 30.56 -51.87
N ASN A 375 -1.16 29.33 -52.04
CA ASN A 375 -0.07 29.05 -52.97
C ASN A 375 -0.60 28.93 -54.40
N ILE A 376 -0.53 30.03 -55.15
CA ILE A 376 -1.00 30.13 -56.54
C ILE A 376 0.11 29.99 -57.59
N THR A 377 1.33 29.64 -57.19
CA THR A 377 2.55 29.68 -58.06
C THR A 377 2.46 28.86 -59.34
N GLN A 378 1.67 27.78 -59.35
CA GLN A 378 1.49 26.90 -60.51
C GLN A 378 0.17 27.17 -61.27
N SER A 379 -0.56 28.21 -60.90
CA SER A 379 -1.86 28.56 -61.49
C SER A 379 -1.78 29.90 -62.24
N LEU A 380 -2.59 30.08 -63.28
CA LEU A 380 -2.78 31.38 -63.96
C LEU A 380 -3.62 32.36 -63.11
N LEU A 381 -3.79 32.15 -61.80
CA LEU A 381 -4.64 32.96 -60.93
C LEU A 381 -3.90 34.18 -60.38
N ILE A 382 -4.67 35.22 -60.10
CA ILE A 382 -4.24 36.48 -59.50
C ILE A 382 -5.09 36.71 -58.24
N LEU A 383 -4.46 36.95 -57.10
CA LEU A 383 -5.16 37.27 -55.85
C LEU A 383 -5.63 38.73 -55.87
N ARG A 384 -6.88 38.96 -55.48
CA ARG A 384 -7.44 40.30 -55.30
C ARG A 384 -7.52 40.64 -53.82
N GLY A 385 -6.67 41.56 -53.39
CA GLY A 385 -6.59 42.02 -52.00
C GLY A 385 -5.64 41.18 -51.13
N ASP A 386 -5.70 41.41 -49.82
CA ASP A 386 -4.90 40.68 -48.84
C ASP A 386 -5.60 39.38 -48.42
N CYS A 387 -5.02 38.27 -48.87
CA CYS A 387 -5.49 36.91 -48.57
C CYS A 387 -4.61 36.19 -47.53
N ASN A 388 -3.72 36.91 -46.85
CA ASN A 388 -2.89 36.33 -45.82
C ASN A 388 -3.67 36.14 -44.52
N PHE A 389 -3.44 35.00 -43.85
CA PHE A 389 -3.92 34.74 -42.48
C PHE A 389 -5.43 34.92 -42.27
N LYS A 390 -6.22 34.46 -43.24
CA LYS A 390 -7.69 34.49 -43.17
C LYS A 390 -8.23 33.50 -42.13
N LYS A 391 -9.31 33.89 -41.45
CA LYS A 391 -10.02 33.02 -40.51
C LYS A 391 -10.79 31.94 -41.27
N ARG A 392 -11.15 30.86 -40.56
CA ARG A 392 -11.96 29.78 -41.12
C ARG A 392 -13.30 30.32 -41.63
N ASN A 393 -13.73 29.82 -42.77
CA ASN A 393 -14.88 30.25 -43.57
C ASN A 393 -14.77 31.65 -44.21
N GLU A 394 -13.67 32.38 -44.01
CA GLU A 394 -13.42 33.59 -44.78
C GLU A 394 -13.02 33.25 -46.21
N THR A 395 -13.29 34.21 -47.09
CA THR A 395 -13.08 34.08 -48.52
C THR A 395 -11.94 34.97 -48.99
N CYS A 396 -11.28 34.54 -50.06
CA CYS A 396 -10.31 35.34 -50.80
C CYS A 396 -10.74 35.37 -52.26
N ASP A 397 -10.75 36.58 -52.83
CA ASP A 397 -11.11 36.80 -54.22
C ASP A 397 -9.93 36.46 -55.13
N VAL A 398 -10.23 35.72 -56.19
CA VAL A 398 -9.25 35.34 -57.22
C VAL A 398 -9.73 35.78 -58.59
N ALA A 399 -8.80 36.11 -59.46
CA ALA A 399 -9.10 36.53 -60.83
C ALA A 399 -8.15 35.81 -61.81
N CYS A 400 -8.58 35.72 -63.06
CA CYS A 400 -7.73 35.29 -64.16
C CYS A 400 -7.18 36.52 -64.93
N PRO A 401 -6.04 36.38 -65.61
CA PRO A 401 -5.52 37.39 -66.53
C PRO A 401 -6.49 37.63 -67.69
N GLN A 402 -6.30 38.74 -68.41
CA GLN A 402 -7.17 39.12 -69.52
C GLN A 402 -7.30 38.00 -70.57
N GLY A 403 -8.54 37.74 -71.02
CA GLY A 403 -8.87 36.67 -71.99
C GLY A 403 -9.19 35.30 -71.36
N TYR A 404 -9.07 35.19 -70.04
CA TYR A 404 -9.39 33.99 -69.27
C TYR A 404 -10.47 34.30 -68.22
N ALA A 405 -11.28 33.31 -67.88
CA ALA A 405 -12.17 33.35 -66.72
C ALA A 405 -12.05 32.06 -65.93
N THR A 406 -12.42 32.09 -64.65
CA THR A 406 -12.47 30.87 -63.86
C THR A 406 -13.61 29.97 -64.37
N LYS A 407 -13.41 28.66 -64.32
CA LYS A 407 -14.48 27.69 -64.63
C LYS A 407 -15.56 27.64 -63.55
N THR A 408 -15.22 28.04 -62.33
CA THR A 408 -16.07 27.96 -61.12
C THR A 408 -16.29 29.36 -60.53
N LYS A 409 -16.50 29.48 -59.22
CA LYS A 409 -16.58 30.80 -58.57
C LYS A 409 -15.19 31.45 -58.48
N ASP A 410 -15.16 32.78 -58.58
CA ASP A 410 -13.97 33.64 -58.46
C ASP A 410 -13.49 33.84 -57.01
N VAL A 411 -13.73 32.84 -56.15
CA VAL A 411 -13.48 32.90 -54.72
C VAL A 411 -12.99 31.55 -54.22
N ILE A 412 -11.96 31.60 -53.38
CA ILE A 412 -11.49 30.47 -52.57
C ILE A 412 -11.90 30.69 -51.11
N VAL A 413 -12.22 29.60 -50.40
CA VAL A 413 -12.70 29.64 -49.02
C VAL A 413 -11.67 28.95 -48.11
N CYS A 414 -11.36 29.57 -46.97
CA CYS A 414 -10.57 28.92 -45.93
C CYS A 414 -11.43 27.85 -45.25
N LEU A 415 -11.10 26.58 -45.44
CA LEU A 415 -11.87 25.44 -44.95
C LEU A 415 -11.68 25.24 -43.43
N PRO A 416 -12.55 24.44 -42.77
CA PRO A 416 -12.45 24.17 -41.33
C PRO A 416 -11.13 23.56 -40.86
N ASN A 417 -10.40 22.91 -41.76
CA ASN A 417 -9.07 22.31 -41.53
C ASN A 417 -7.90 23.30 -41.74
N ALA A 418 -8.18 24.60 -41.81
CA ALA A 418 -7.21 25.67 -42.04
C ALA A 418 -6.41 25.52 -43.35
N THR A 419 -7.04 24.96 -44.39
CA THR A 419 -6.50 24.92 -45.75
C THR A 419 -7.45 25.61 -46.73
N TRP A 420 -6.91 26.09 -47.85
CA TRP A 420 -7.75 26.68 -48.90
C TRP A 420 -8.52 25.62 -49.67
N SER A 421 -9.75 25.95 -50.08
CA SER A 421 -10.50 25.18 -51.06
C SER A 421 -9.70 25.01 -52.37
N SER A 422 -10.06 23.99 -53.16
CA SER A 422 -9.44 23.76 -54.47
C SER A 422 -9.39 25.03 -55.33
N LEU A 423 -8.22 25.32 -55.89
CA LEU A 423 -8.02 26.49 -56.74
C LEU A 423 -8.82 26.36 -58.05
N PRO A 424 -9.52 27.43 -58.50
CA PRO A 424 -10.25 27.40 -59.76
C PRO A 424 -9.30 27.38 -60.98
N LEU A 425 -9.69 26.66 -62.03
CA LEU A 425 -8.93 26.66 -63.28
C LEU A 425 -9.32 27.85 -64.16
N CYS A 426 -8.33 28.61 -64.64
CA CYS A 426 -8.51 29.64 -65.64
C CYS A 426 -8.61 29.01 -67.03
N VAL A 427 -9.74 29.24 -67.71
CA VAL A 427 -9.99 28.79 -69.08
C VAL A 427 -10.12 29.99 -70.01
N LYS A 428 -9.60 29.87 -71.23
CA LYS A 428 -9.80 30.90 -72.26
C LYS A 428 -11.30 31.04 -72.51
N THR A 429 -11.81 32.27 -72.55
CA THR A 429 -13.24 32.53 -72.82
C THR A 429 -13.53 32.91 -74.27
N HIS A 430 -12.49 33.28 -75.01
CA HIS A 430 -12.58 33.71 -76.40
C HIS A 430 -11.46 33.07 -77.24
N CYS A 431 -11.75 32.79 -78.51
CA CYS A 431 -10.70 32.50 -79.48
C CYS A 431 -10.01 33.79 -79.93
N SER A 432 -8.69 33.73 -80.09
CA SER A 432 -7.94 34.75 -80.81
C SER A 432 -8.37 34.80 -82.28
N ARG A 433 -8.07 35.91 -82.98
CA ARG A 433 -8.34 36.03 -84.42
C ARG A 433 -7.70 34.86 -85.18
N PRO A 434 -8.44 34.13 -86.03
CA PRO A 434 -7.90 32.99 -86.76
C PRO A 434 -6.77 33.43 -87.71
N VAL A 435 -5.66 32.69 -87.72
CA VAL A 435 -4.55 32.92 -88.65
C VAL A 435 -4.91 32.30 -90.00
N LEU A 436 -5.38 33.11 -90.95
CA LEU A 436 -5.74 32.68 -92.30
C LEU A 436 -4.59 32.95 -93.28
N ASN A 437 -4.36 32.02 -94.22
CA ASN A 437 -3.51 32.30 -95.38
C ASN A 437 -4.23 33.32 -96.29
N LYS A 438 -3.75 34.57 -96.26
CA LYS A 438 -4.38 35.73 -96.92
C LYS A 438 -4.41 35.62 -98.45
N GLU A 439 -3.59 34.77 -99.05
CA GLU A 439 -3.58 34.55 -100.50
C GLU A 439 -4.78 33.72 -100.96
N ILE A 440 -5.31 32.87 -100.07
CA ILE A 440 -6.33 31.86 -100.39
C ILE A 440 -7.68 32.24 -99.75
N LEU A 441 -7.66 32.68 -98.49
CA LEU A 441 -8.85 32.92 -97.67
C LEU A 441 -8.87 34.34 -97.09
N LYS A 442 -10.06 34.94 -97.06
CA LYS A 442 -10.36 36.19 -96.33
C LYS A 442 -11.53 36.01 -95.38
N GLU A 443 -11.54 36.77 -94.29
CA GLU A 443 -12.65 36.80 -93.35
C GLU A 443 -13.90 37.39 -94.04
N GLY A 444 -15.04 36.70 -93.94
CA GLY A 444 -16.33 37.18 -94.45
C GLY A 444 -17.05 38.12 -93.47
N GLU A 445 -16.61 38.16 -92.22
CA GLU A 445 -17.11 38.98 -91.12
C GLU A 445 -15.96 39.28 -90.14
N ASN A 446 -16.16 40.15 -89.15
CA ASN A 446 -15.14 40.34 -88.11
C ASN A 446 -15.04 39.11 -87.20
N CYS A 447 -13.92 38.39 -87.26
CA CYS A 447 -13.71 37.14 -86.54
C CYS A 447 -12.84 37.27 -85.27
N THR A 448 -12.55 38.49 -84.80
CA THR A 448 -11.84 38.72 -83.54
C THR A 448 -12.71 38.41 -82.31
N PHE A 449 -12.12 37.80 -81.27
CA PHE A 449 -12.74 37.57 -79.95
C PHE A 449 -14.07 36.78 -79.96
N LYS A 450 -14.26 35.90 -80.95
CA LYS A 450 -15.42 34.99 -80.99
C LYS A 450 -15.45 34.10 -79.74
N LYS A 451 -16.63 33.96 -79.12
CA LYS A 451 -16.83 33.09 -77.94
C LYS A 451 -16.73 31.62 -78.34
N ILE A 452 -16.45 30.75 -77.37
CA ILE A 452 -16.43 29.30 -77.59
C ILE A 452 -17.78 28.82 -78.17
N LYS A 453 -17.74 27.98 -79.21
CA LYS A 453 -18.86 27.52 -80.07
C LYS A 453 -19.41 28.55 -81.08
N GLU A 454 -18.98 29.81 -81.02
CA GLU A 454 -19.33 30.75 -82.09
C GLU A 454 -18.62 30.36 -83.39
N THR A 455 -19.24 30.78 -84.49
CA THR A 455 -18.76 30.52 -85.84
C THR A 455 -18.24 31.79 -86.48
N CYS A 456 -17.32 31.62 -87.41
CA CYS A 456 -16.81 32.67 -88.28
C CYS A 456 -16.88 32.17 -89.73
N ARG A 457 -17.37 33.01 -90.63
CA ARG A 457 -17.39 32.72 -92.07
C ARG A 457 -16.11 33.17 -92.75
N VAL A 458 -15.57 32.32 -93.63
CA VAL A 458 -14.41 32.61 -94.48
C VAL A 458 -14.78 32.46 -95.95
N HIS A 459 -14.24 33.31 -96.81
CA HIS A 459 -14.48 33.32 -98.26
C HIS A 459 -13.16 33.19 -99.02
N CYS A 460 -13.21 32.68 -100.27
CA CYS A 460 -12.04 32.72 -101.15
C CYS A 460 -11.63 34.17 -101.43
N ALA A 461 -10.33 34.46 -101.34
CA ALA A 461 -9.81 35.81 -101.60
C ALA A 461 -10.02 36.22 -103.07
N GLN A 462 -9.91 35.27 -104.01
CA GLN A 462 -9.89 35.50 -105.47
C GLN A 462 -11.16 35.01 -106.22
N GLY A 463 -12.33 34.94 -105.56
CA GLY A 463 -13.60 34.65 -106.26
C GLY A 463 -13.88 33.18 -106.62
N GLY A 464 -13.08 32.23 -106.11
CA GLY A 464 -13.32 30.79 -106.27
C GLY A 464 -14.41 30.22 -105.33
N ARG A 465 -14.81 28.96 -105.58
CA ARG A 465 -15.73 28.20 -104.72
C ARG A 465 -14.95 27.34 -103.71
N LEU A 466 -15.28 27.47 -102.42
CA LEU A 466 -14.69 26.64 -101.35
C LEU A 466 -15.13 25.17 -101.51
N LEU A 467 -14.18 24.25 -101.40
CA LEU A 467 -14.45 22.82 -101.24
C LEU A 467 -14.58 22.52 -99.74
N GLY A 468 -15.82 22.34 -99.28
CA GLY A 468 -16.14 22.10 -97.86
C GLY A 468 -16.95 23.22 -97.22
N SER A 469 -17.00 23.25 -95.88
CA SER A 469 -17.72 24.28 -95.10
C SER A 469 -16.98 25.61 -95.14
N ASN A 470 -17.68 26.70 -95.44
CA ASN A 470 -17.15 28.06 -95.32
C ASN A 470 -17.22 28.62 -93.88
N ILE A 471 -17.59 27.78 -92.92
CA ILE A 471 -17.76 28.13 -91.52
C ILE A 471 -16.67 27.43 -90.68
N ILE A 472 -15.86 28.22 -89.97
CA ILE A 472 -14.95 27.76 -88.92
C ILE A 472 -15.60 27.97 -87.55
N LYS A 473 -15.43 27.01 -86.64
CA LYS A 473 -15.97 27.06 -85.27
C LYS A 473 -14.86 27.37 -84.28
N CYS A 474 -15.11 28.30 -83.36
CA CYS A 474 -14.24 28.53 -82.21
C CYS A 474 -14.37 27.35 -81.23
N LEU A 475 -13.35 26.51 -81.17
CA LEU A 475 -13.26 25.34 -80.30
C LEU A 475 -12.21 25.57 -79.21
N ILE A 476 -12.37 24.91 -78.06
CA ILE A 476 -11.36 24.92 -76.99
C ILE A 476 -10.15 24.14 -77.50
N GLU A 477 -8.98 24.79 -77.59
CA GLU A 477 -7.73 24.07 -77.79
C GLU A 477 -7.49 23.15 -76.59
N VAL A 478 -7.71 21.85 -76.80
CA VAL A 478 -7.06 20.82 -75.99
C VAL A 478 -5.72 20.59 -76.67
N ALA A 479 -4.62 20.77 -75.93
CA ALA A 479 -3.28 20.61 -76.46
C ALA A 479 -3.14 19.26 -77.19
N GLY A 480 -2.78 19.34 -78.48
CA GLY A 480 -2.43 18.21 -79.33
C GLY A 480 -3.60 17.62 -80.11
N VAL A 481 -3.86 18.17 -81.30
CA VAL A 481 -3.93 17.45 -82.60
C VAL A 481 -4.10 18.55 -83.65
N PHE A 482 -3.04 18.81 -84.43
CA PHE A 482 -3.20 19.45 -85.73
C PHE A 482 -3.97 18.46 -86.63
N PRO A 483 -5.12 18.80 -87.23
CA PRO A 483 -5.47 18.16 -88.48
C PRO A 483 -4.47 18.69 -89.50
N GLN A 484 -3.55 17.83 -89.93
CA GLN A 484 -2.73 18.08 -91.09
C GLN A 484 -3.66 18.49 -92.23
N VAL A 485 -3.46 19.71 -92.74
CA VAL A 485 -3.99 20.10 -94.03
C VAL A 485 -3.31 19.17 -95.04
N ALA A 486 -4.09 18.25 -95.62
CA ALA A 486 -3.59 17.44 -96.72
C ALA A 486 -3.14 18.37 -97.86
N PRO A 487 -1.98 18.12 -98.48
CA PRO A 487 -1.51 18.93 -99.58
C PRO A 487 -2.47 18.83 -100.77
N VAL A 488 -2.72 19.98 -101.38
CA VAL A 488 -3.38 20.12 -102.67
C VAL A 488 -2.48 19.47 -103.72
N GLN A 489 -2.96 18.44 -104.42
CA GLN A 489 -2.42 18.08 -105.72
C GLN A 489 -3.12 18.91 -106.80
N ALA A 490 -2.31 19.42 -107.72
CA ALA A 490 -2.61 20.41 -108.75
C ALA A 490 -3.71 19.98 -109.74
#